data_AF-A0A942LC11-F1
#
_entry.id   AF-A0A942LC11-F1
#
_cell.length_a   1.000
_cell.length_b   1.000
_cell.length_c   1.000
_cell.angle_alpha   90.00
_cell.angle_beta   90.00
_cell.angle_gamma   90.00
#
_symmetry.space_group_name_H-M   'P 1'
#
loop_
_entity.id
_entity.type
_entity.pdbx_description
1 polymer ?
#
loop_
_entity_poly.entity_id
_entity_poly.type
_entity_poly.pdbx_seq_one_letter_code
_entity_poly.pdbx_strand_id
1 'polypeptide(L)'
;MAYRLDVRKQIKGTYLIIQKKYWDKVKKQSRTKHHKSLGYLHDLQKQYPDPITHFKEIISQMNAEEKGNKKITLEIDMNEKLQNEMHSRYNMGYAAIMKIYHELELDRFLNNKARHENFEYNTDSIMKLLTITRILHPSSKRKSYEFKDMFFERF
;
A
#
# COMPACT_ATOMS: atom_id res chain seq x y z
N MET A 1 -1.14 -3.50 -15.85
CA MET A 1 -0.69 -4.87 -16.17
C MET A 1 -1.53 -5.31 -17.34
N ALA A 2 -0.91 -5.90 -18.37
CA ALA A 2 -1.60 -6.34 -19.57
C ALA A 2 -0.93 -7.58 -20.15
N TYR A 3 -1.72 -8.52 -20.62
CA TYR A 3 -1.30 -9.69 -21.37
C TYR A 3 -1.10 -9.34 -22.85
N ARG A 4 -0.11 -9.96 -23.50
CA ARG A 4 0.20 -9.83 -24.93
C ARG A 4 0.62 -11.18 -25.50
N LEU A 5 0.27 -11.40 -26.76
CA LEU A 5 0.77 -12.52 -27.56
C LEU A 5 2.16 -12.15 -28.10
N ASP A 6 3.16 -12.96 -27.75
CA ASP A 6 4.51 -12.92 -28.28
C ASP A 6 4.67 -14.02 -29.34
N VAL A 7 5.17 -13.63 -30.51
CA VAL A 7 5.33 -14.51 -31.67
C VAL A 7 6.83 -14.61 -31.94
N ARG A 8 7.42 -15.77 -31.66
CA ARG A 8 8.86 -16.00 -31.85
C ARG A 8 9.09 -16.90 -33.05
N LYS A 9 10.02 -16.53 -33.92
CA LYS A 9 10.50 -17.41 -34.99
C LYS A 9 11.61 -18.30 -34.43
N GLN A 10 11.45 -19.62 -34.52
CA GLN A 10 12.46 -20.61 -34.17
C GLN A 10 12.77 -21.49 -35.37
N ILE A 11 13.81 -22.32 -35.25
CA ILE A 11 14.27 -23.26 -36.30
C ILE A 11 13.14 -24.21 -36.72
N LYS A 12 12.29 -24.64 -35.78
CA LYS A 12 11.13 -25.53 -36.01
C LYS A 12 9.84 -24.79 -36.46
N GLY A 13 9.90 -23.47 -36.64
CA GLY A 13 8.77 -22.64 -37.06
C GLY A 13 8.37 -21.57 -36.04
N THR A 14 7.18 -21.00 -36.23
CA THR A 14 6.63 -19.93 -35.40
C THR A 14 6.08 -20.48 -34.09
N TYR A 15 6.52 -19.94 -32.95
CA TYR A 15 6.12 -20.34 -31.59
C TYR A 15 5.36 -19.21 -30.89
N LEU A 16 4.24 -19.55 -30.24
CA LEU A 16 3.35 -18.60 -29.59
C LEU A 16 3.47 -18.66 -28.06
N ILE A 17 3.60 -17.50 -27.42
CA ILE A 17 3.72 -17.36 -25.96
C ILE A 17 2.79 -16.24 -25.50
N ILE A 18 2.06 -16.46 -24.40
CA ILE A 18 1.38 -15.40 -23.68
C ILE A 18 2.34 -14.81 -22.65
N GLN A 19 2.51 -13.49 -22.68
CA GLN A 19 3.37 -12.74 -21.80
C GLN A 19 2.57 -11.68 -21.03
N LYS A 20 2.96 -11.41 -19.79
CA LYS A 20 2.37 -10.37 -18.94
C LYS A 20 3.34 -9.22 -18.75
N LYS A 21 2.97 -8.00 -19.18
CA LYS A 21 3.72 -6.78 -18.90
C LYS A 21 3.40 -6.24 -17.50
N TYR A 22 4.45 -5.86 -16.78
CA TYR A 22 4.38 -5.23 -15.46
C TYR A 22 5.43 -4.13 -15.31
N TRP A 23 5.22 -3.25 -14.34
CA TRP A 23 6.19 -2.22 -13.96
C TRP A 23 7.03 -2.71 -12.80
N ASP A 24 8.36 -2.72 -12.97
CA ASP A 24 9.30 -3.08 -11.91
C ASP A 24 9.58 -1.84 -11.04
N LYS A 25 9.09 -1.84 -9.79
CA LYS A 25 9.22 -0.70 -8.87
C LYS A 25 10.67 -0.44 -8.45
N VAL A 26 11.51 -1.48 -8.41
CA VAL A 26 12.91 -1.37 -7.98
C VAL A 26 13.75 -0.80 -9.11
N LYS A 27 13.59 -1.33 -10.33
CA LYS A 27 14.38 -0.92 -11.50
C LYS A 27 13.78 0.27 -12.27
N LYS A 28 12.58 0.74 -11.88
CA LYS A 28 11.83 1.83 -12.54
C LYS A 28 11.71 1.68 -14.06
N GLN A 29 11.45 0.46 -14.53
CA GLN A 29 11.35 0.14 -15.96
C GLN A 29 10.22 -0.87 -16.24
N SER A 30 9.71 -0.85 -17.48
CA SER A 30 8.72 -1.81 -17.95
C SER A 30 9.38 -3.17 -18.22
N ARG A 31 8.86 -4.24 -17.62
CA ARG A 31 9.36 -5.61 -17.84
C ARG A 31 8.22 -6.56 -18.21
N THR A 32 8.61 -7.69 -18.76
CA THR A 32 7.68 -8.71 -19.25
C THR A 32 7.97 -10.03 -18.54
N LYS A 33 6.93 -10.69 -18.02
CA LYS A 33 7.00 -12.03 -17.42
C LYS A 33 6.34 -13.04 -18.36
N HIS A 34 6.95 -14.22 -18.50
CA HIS A 34 6.32 -15.36 -19.16
C HIS A 34 5.07 -15.78 -18.38
N HIS A 35 3.95 -15.98 -19.07
CA HIS A 35 2.69 -16.41 -18.44
C HIS A 35 2.31 -17.84 -18.85
N LYS A 36 2.24 -18.12 -20.16
CA LYS A 36 1.91 -19.45 -20.67
C LYS A 36 2.51 -19.66 -22.06
N SER A 37 3.08 -20.83 -22.29
CA SER A 37 3.50 -21.25 -23.63
C SER A 37 2.34 -21.94 -24.34
N LEU A 38 2.04 -21.54 -25.59
CA LEU A 38 0.92 -22.09 -26.37
C LEU A 38 1.37 -23.20 -27.34
N GLY A 39 2.62 -23.16 -27.81
CA GLY A 39 3.16 -24.16 -28.74
C GLY A 39 3.48 -23.59 -30.12
N TYR A 40 3.73 -24.48 -31.09
CA TYR A 40 4.02 -24.11 -32.47
C TYR A 40 2.75 -23.85 -33.27
N LEU A 41 2.81 -22.85 -34.16
CA LEU A 41 1.68 -22.43 -34.98
C LEU A 41 1.11 -23.55 -35.85
N HIS A 42 1.97 -24.40 -36.43
CA HIS A 42 1.54 -25.48 -37.33
C HIS A 42 0.72 -26.57 -36.62
N ASP A 43 1.00 -26.84 -35.33
CA ASP A 43 0.21 -27.78 -34.53
C ASP A 43 -1.10 -27.16 -34.09
N LEU A 44 -1.09 -25.86 -33.79
CA LEU A 44 -2.29 -25.12 -33.41
C LEU A 44 -3.25 -24.93 -34.59
N GLN A 45 -2.75 -24.79 -35.82
CA GLN A 45 -3.55 -24.71 -37.04
C GLN A 45 -4.36 -25.98 -37.32
N LYS A 46 -3.95 -27.14 -36.79
CA LYS A 46 -4.72 -28.40 -36.91
C LYS A 46 -5.96 -28.41 -36.01
N GLN A 47 -5.93 -27.64 -34.92
CA GLN A 47 -6.99 -27.60 -33.91
C GLN A 47 -7.88 -26.37 -34.05
N TYR A 48 -7.33 -25.28 -34.58
CA TYR A 48 -8.02 -24.00 -34.73
C TYR A 48 -7.80 -23.45 -36.15
N PRO A 49 -8.86 -22.98 -36.83
CA PRO A 49 -8.75 -22.38 -38.17
C PRO A 49 -7.76 -21.20 -38.18
N ASP A 50 -7.86 -20.32 -37.16
CA ASP A 50 -6.99 -19.15 -36.98
C ASP A 50 -6.48 -19.02 -35.53
N PRO A 51 -5.38 -19.70 -35.17
CA PRO A 51 -4.87 -19.73 -33.80
C PRO A 51 -4.52 -18.34 -33.24
N ILE A 52 -4.00 -17.46 -34.10
CA ILE A 52 -3.57 -16.11 -33.68
C ILE A 52 -4.77 -15.27 -33.25
N THR A 53 -5.88 -15.35 -33.98
CA THR A 53 -7.10 -14.60 -33.66
C THR A 53 -7.74 -15.12 -32.38
N HIS A 54 -7.85 -16.45 -32.26
CA HIS A 54 -8.40 -17.09 -31.06
C HIS A 54 -7.64 -16.70 -29.78
N PHE A 55 -6.31 -16.76 -29.79
CA PHE A 55 -5.53 -16.39 -28.60
C PHE A 55 -5.50 -14.87 -28.33
N LYS A 56 -5.69 -14.03 -29.35
CA LYS A 56 -5.87 -12.58 -29.15
C LYS A 56 -7.19 -12.28 -28.43
N GLU A 57 -8.27 -12.98 -28.76
CA GLU A 57 -9.56 -12.84 -28.07
C GLU A 57 -9.48 -13.26 -26.61
N ILE A 58 -8.85 -14.42 -26.33
CA ILE A 58 -8.60 -14.89 -24.97
C ILE A 58 -7.79 -13.85 -24.17
N ILE A 59 -6.75 -13.28 -24.77
CA ILE A 59 -5.94 -12.21 -24.12
C ILE A 59 -6.78 -10.97 -23.85
N SER A 60 -7.70 -10.61 -24.76
CA SER A 60 -8.61 -9.47 -24.58
C SER A 60 -9.53 -9.69 -23.38
N GLN A 61 -10.11 -10.89 -23.26
CA GLN A 61 -10.94 -11.29 -22.12
C GLN A 61 -10.14 -11.26 -20.80
N MET A 62 -8.96 -11.87 -20.77
CA MET A 62 -8.06 -11.84 -19.60
C MET A 62 -7.69 -10.41 -19.17
N ASN A 63 -7.47 -9.50 -20.12
CA ASN A 63 -7.19 -8.09 -19.83
C ASN A 63 -8.41 -7.35 -19.28
N ALA A 64 -9.62 -7.66 -19.75
CA ALA A 64 -10.86 -7.08 -19.26
C ALA A 64 -11.14 -7.51 -17.80
N GLU A 65 -11.00 -8.80 -17.49
CA GLU A 65 -11.12 -9.32 -16.12
C GLU A 65 -10.10 -8.70 -15.18
N GLU A 66 -8.84 -8.60 -15.60
CA GLU A 66 -7.80 -7.96 -14.79
C GLU A 66 -8.01 -6.45 -14.59
N LYS A 67 -8.79 -5.80 -15.45
CA LYS A 67 -9.15 -4.39 -15.31
C LYS A 67 -10.35 -4.23 -14.36
N GLY A 68 -11.28 -5.19 -14.36
CA GLY A 68 -12.38 -5.27 -13.40
C GLY A 68 -11.87 -5.48 -11.97
N ASN A 69 -10.99 -6.47 -11.78
CA ASN A 69 -10.45 -6.83 -10.46
C ASN A 69 -9.49 -5.80 -9.85
N LYS A 70 -9.12 -4.73 -10.57
CA LYS A 70 -8.29 -3.63 -10.04
C LYS A 70 -9.12 -2.49 -9.43
N LYS A 71 -10.44 -2.56 -9.49
CA LYS A 71 -11.31 -1.55 -8.90
C LYS A 71 -11.87 -2.09 -7.60
N ILE A 72 -11.51 -1.45 -6.49
CA ILE A 72 -12.22 -1.59 -5.23
C ILE A 72 -13.31 -0.54 -5.28
N THR A 73 -14.57 -0.96 -5.39
CA THR A 73 -15.72 -0.08 -5.23
C THR A 73 -16.05 -0.05 -3.74
N LEU A 74 -15.90 1.11 -3.12
CA LEU A 74 -16.33 1.35 -1.74
C LEU A 74 -17.74 1.92 -1.82
N GLU A 75 -18.74 1.16 -1.37
CA GLU A 75 -20.10 1.68 -1.16
C GLU A 75 -20.14 2.33 0.21
N ILE A 76 -20.47 3.62 0.25
CA ILE A 76 -20.61 4.41 1.47
C ILE A 76 -22.06 4.88 1.54
N ASP A 77 -22.79 4.45 2.56
CA ASP A 77 -24.14 4.94 2.81
C ASP A 77 -24.07 6.33 3.46
N MET A 78 -24.52 7.35 2.73
CA MET A 78 -24.55 8.73 3.23
C MET A 78 -25.70 8.98 4.22
N ASN A 79 -26.65 8.05 4.37
CA ASN A 79 -27.73 8.12 5.35
C ASN A 79 -27.40 7.40 6.66
N GLU A 80 -26.29 6.65 6.71
CA GLU A 80 -25.83 5.97 7.90
C GLU A 80 -25.44 7.01 8.96
N LYS A 81 -26.06 6.94 10.14
CA LYS A 81 -25.73 7.80 11.27
C LYS A 81 -24.50 7.26 11.98
N LEU A 82 -23.55 8.15 12.26
CA LEU A 82 -22.42 7.85 13.14
C LEU A 82 -22.95 7.37 14.50
N GLN A 83 -22.38 6.29 15.03
CA GLN A 83 -22.68 5.85 16.39
C GLN A 83 -22.31 6.97 17.38
N ASN A 84 -23.22 7.26 18.31
CA ASN A 84 -23.11 8.39 19.25
C ASN A 84 -21.87 8.37 20.14
N GLU A 85 -21.22 7.22 20.31
CA GLU A 85 -20.13 7.02 21.28
C GLU A 85 -18.75 6.86 20.65
N MET A 86 -18.64 7.06 19.33
CA MET A 86 -17.37 6.87 18.66
C MET A 86 -16.55 8.16 18.77
N HIS A 87 -15.51 8.15 19.62
CA HIS A 87 -14.43 9.14 19.66
C HIS A 87 -13.59 9.09 18.37
N SER A 88 -14.23 9.30 17.21
CA SER A 88 -13.63 9.13 15.88
C SER A 88 -12.97 10.40 15.36
N ARG A 89 -12.90 11.45 16.17
CA ARG A 89 -12.26 12.72 15.82
C ARG A 89 -10.90 12.79 16.50
N TYR A 90 -9.89 12.43 15.74
CA TYR A 90 -8.50 12.58 16.12
C TYR A 90 -7.94 13.88 15.55
N ASN A 91 -7.13 14.58 16.35
CA ASN A 91 -6.42 15.76 15.91
C ASN A 91 -5.20 15.32 15.09
N MET A 92 -5.14 15.62 13.79
CA MET A 92 -3.96 15.29 12.95
C MET A 92 -2.85 16.36 13.03
N GLY A 93 -3.14 17.54 13.59
CA GLY A 93 -2.25 18.70 13.60
C GLY A 93 -0.95 18.49 14.38
N TYR A 94 -0.90 17.53 15.31
CA TYR A 94 0.34 17.21 16.03
C TYR A 94 1.39 16.52 15.18
N ALA A 95 1.05 15.99 13.99
CA ALA A 95 2.01 15.30 13.12
C ALA A 95 3.21 16.20 12.75
N ALA A 96 2.97 17.50 12.55
CA ALA A 96 4.03 18.47 12.29
C ALA A 96 4.99 18.62 13.49
N ILE A 97 4.44 18.64 14.71
CA ILE A 97 5.22 18.73 15.96
C ILE A 97 6.00 17.44 16.17
N MET A 98 5.38 16.28 15.92
CA MET A 98 6.02 14.98 16.04
C MET A 98 7.18 14.83 15.05
N LYS A 99 7.05 15.33 13.82
CA LYS A 99 8.15 15.38 12.87
C LYS A 99 9.34 16.15 13.43
N ILE A 100 9.12 17.37 13.96
CA ILE A 100 10.18 18.18 14.57
C ILE A 100 10.79 17.45 15.78
N TYR A 101 9.97 16.81 16.61
CA TYR A 101 10.42 16.04 17.77
C TYR A 101 11.42 14.95 17.39
N HIS A 102 11.15 14.22 16.32
CA HIS A 102 12.04 13.18 15.79
C HIS A 102 13.26 13.75 15.05
N GLU A 103 13.11 14.86 14.31
CA GLU A 103 14.24 15.55 13.66
C GLU A 103 15.25 16.09 14.68
N LEU A 104 14.79 16.48 15.86
CA LEU A 104 15.64 16.88 16.98
C LEU A 104 16.21 15.68 17.78
N GLU A 105 15.92 14.45 17.36
CA GLU A 105 16.31 13.20 18.03
C GLU A 105 15.94 13.16 19.54
N LEU A 106 14.86 13.83 19.94
CA LEU A 106 14.46 13.89 21.36
C LEU A 106 14.01 12.53 21.89
N ASP A 107 13.41 11.72 21.03
CA ASP A 107 13.06 10.34 21.31
C ASP A 107 14.31 9.50 21.61
N ARG A 108 15.35 9.64 20.79
CA ARG A 108 16.62 8.96 21.00
C ARG A 108 17.29 9.43 22.27
N PHE A 109 17.31 10.73 22.53
CA PHE A 109 17.89 11.31 23.75
C PHE A 109 17.24 10.74 25.01
N LEU A 110 15.91 10.78 25.11
CA LEU A 110 15.19 10.30 26.29
C LEU A 110 15.33 8.79 26.46
N ASN A 111 15.18 8.02 25.37
CA ASN A 111 15.36 6.58 25.43
C ASN A 111 16.78 6.19 25.84
N ASN A 112 17.81 6.89 25.35
CA ASN A 112 19.20 6.66 25.75
C ASN A 112 19.40 6.93 27.24
N LYS A 113 18.84 8.05 27.75
CA LYS A 113 19.00 8.44 29.15
C LYS A 113 18.29 7.47 30.10
N ALA A 114 17.16 6.90 29.68
CA ALA A 114 16.38 5.96 30.48
C ALA A 114 17.00 4.54 30.58
N ARG A 115 17.93 4.15 29.70
CA ARG A 115 18.44 2.75 29.62
C ARG A 115 19.05 2.20 30.90
N HIS A 116 19.62 3.06 31.74
CA HIS A 116 20.33 2.67 32.95
C HIS A 116 19.63 3.18 34.21
N GLU A 117 18.39 3.63 34.07
CA GLU A 117 17.58 4.17 35.15
C GLU A 117 16.44 3.19 35.45
N ASN A 118 16.05 3.11 36.72
CA ASN A 118 14.96 2.23 37.17
C ASN A 118 13.60 2.92 37.00
N PHE A 119 13.32 3.47 35.81
CA PHE A 119 12.03 4.09 35.53
C PHE A 119 10.99 3.02 35.19
N GLU A 120 9.87 3.07 35.90
CA GLU A 120 8.71 2.21 35.62
C GLU A 120 7.99 2.62 34.33
N TYR A 121 8.05 3.91 33.98
CA TYR A 121 7.30 4.48 32.86
C TYR A 121 8.21 4.91 31.71
N ASN A 122 7.66 4.88 30.49
CA ASN A 122 8.36 5.35 29.29
C ASN A 122 8.48 6.88 29.29
N THR A 123 9.69 7.38 29.53
CA THR A 123 9.99 8.81 29.57
C THR A 123 9.76 9.51 28.23
N ASP A 124 10.04 8.84 27.11
CA ASP A 124 9.81 9.37 25.76
C ASP A 124 8.31 9.56 25.51
N SER A 125 7.48 8.56 25.79
CA SER A 125 6.02 8.67 25.65
C SER A 125 5.43 9.80 26.51
N ILE A 126 5.85 9.91 27.76
CA ILE A 126 5.42 10.98 28.67
C ILE A 126 5.80 12.35 28.09
N MET A 127 7.05 12.51 27.66
CA MET A 127 7.53 13.80 27.15
C MET A 127 6.91 14.17 25.81
N LYS A 128 6.70 13.20 24.91
CA LYS A 128 5.98 13.44 23.65
C LYS A 128 4.57 13.95 23.91
N LEU A 129 3.79 13.26 24.73
CA LEU A 129 2.43 13.69 25.10
C LEU A 129 2.46 15.12 25.67
N LEU A 130 3.31 15.34 26.67
CA LEU A 130 3.42 16.61 27.37
C LEU A 130 3.92 17.78 26.50
N THR A 131 4.71 17.51 25.47
CA THR A 131 5.23 18.53 24.55
C THR A 131 4.17 18.87 23.50
N ILE A 132 3.57 17.83 22.90
CA ILE A 132 2.52 17.98 21.89
C ILE A 132 1.31 18.70 22.48
N THR A 133 0.82 18.26 23.63
CA THR A 133 -0.34 18.89 24.28
C THR A 133 -0.04 20.31 24.70
N ARG A 134 1.18 20.63 25.16
CA ARG A 134 1.52 22.02 25.53
C ARG A 134 1.50 22.98 24.36
N ILE A 135 1.94 22.53 23.18
CA ILE A 135 1.96 23.37 21.99
C ILE A 135 0.54 23.55 21.44
N LEU A 136 -0.27 22.50 21.40
CA LEU A 136 -1.62 22.55 20.83
C LEU A 136 -2.69 23.07 21.80
N HIS A 137 -2.63 22.63 23.06
CA HIS A 137 -3.60 22.89 24.12
C HIS A 137 -2.88 23.10 25.47
N PRO A 138 -2.18 24.24 25.63
CA PRO A 138 -1.41 24.53 26.84
C PRO A 138 -2.29 24.38 28.08
N SER A 139 -1.93 23.39 28.90
CA SER A 139 -2.76 22.96 30.03
C SER A 139 -1.93 22.28 31.12
N SER A 140 -2.58 21.95 32.23
CA SER A 140 -1.94 21.21 33.32
C SER A 140 -1.52 19.80 32.86
N LYS A 141 -0.57 19.19 33.59
CA LYS A 141 -0.11 17.82 33.29
C LYS A 141 -1.26 16.81 33.32
N ARG A 142 -2.18 16.96 34.29
CA ARG A 142 -3.38 16.13 34.40
C ARG A 142 -4.28 16.28 33.17
N LYS A 143 -4.58 17.53 32.77
CA LYS A 143 -5.44 17.78 31.61
C LYS A 143 -4.79 17.32 30.30
N SER A 144 -3.46 17.42 30.19
CA SER A 144 -2.71 16.83 29.07
C SER A 144 -2.89 15.30 29.00
N TYR A 145 -2.92 14.62 30.14
CA TYR A 145 -3.17 13.18 30.18
C TYR A 145 -4.61 12.83 29.78
N GLU A 146 -5.60 13.60 30.24
CA GLU A 146 -7.01 13.45 29.83
C GLU A 146 -7.20 13.66 28.31
N PHE A 147 -6.31 14.42 27.68
CA PHE A 147 -6.32 14.68 26.23
C PHE A 147 -5.58 13.66 25.37
N LYS A 148 -4.93 12.65 25.95
CA LYS A 148 -4.11 11.68 25.21
C LYS A 148 -4.90 10.95 24.11
N ASP A 149 -6.19 10.71 24.36
CA ASP A 149 -7.06 9.94 23.47
C ASP A 149 -7.53 10.75 22.24
N MET A 150 -7.18 12.04 22.15
CA MET A 150 -7.44 12.87 20.96
C MET A 150 -6.40 12.67 19.84
N PHE A 151 -5.31 11.96 20.08
CA PHE A 151 -4.24 11.73 19.10
C PHE A 151 -4.30 10.30 18.56
N PHE A 152 -3.71 10.05 17.38
CA PHE A 152 -3.64 8.68 16.84
C PHE A 152 -2.58 7.84 17.55
N GLU A 153 -1.52 8.45 18.08
CA GLU A 153 -0.51 7.76 18.87
C GLU A 153 -1.01 7.37 20.25
N ARG A 154 -0.54 6.21 20.72
CA ARG A 154 -0.73 5.77 22.09
C ARG A 154 0.46 6.23 22.92
N PHE A 155 0.19 7.11 23.87
CA PHE A 155 1.16 7.64 24.83
C PHE A 155 1.13 6.89 26.16
#